data_AF-A0A978SZB8-F1
#
_entry.id   AF-A0A978SZB8-F1
#
_cell.length_a   1.000
_cell.length_b   1.000
_cell.length_c   1.000
_cell.angle_alpha   90.00
_cell.angle_beta   90.00
_cell.angle_gamma   90.00
#
_symmetry.space_group_name_H-M   'P 1'
#
loop_
_entity.id
_entity.type
_entity.pdbx_description
1 polymer ?
#
loop_
_entity_poly.entity_id
_entity_poly.type
_entity_poly.pdbx_seq_one_letter_code
_entity_poly.pdbx_strand_id
1 'polypeptide(L)'
;MKKTEIFDFDDEKFKAPPANTLPWCQMINPQFSLDGIKPYGLAIKLNQAQAAGFKPDENWQQIEHEFSNGNVATLFISSRPRLVIVRRGPICIKDRETGDNLGRLMDHYGVFKAARLKFKTFTRYLIFFVGYDKKFLHSIPLRLTLSGAAGVSFAIAYRHSKMGEATSGFTVDLEKAYAEYRNQPCVTKGPLFHAHGIFCPIFEAVKKVIGSNTVWICETTGYERPSFKNVTNYLIPSNSDESFLLEKIFEEYKDFCQEIPKAELVNFDNKQGISNDYNYHDEYDYQNEPPY
;
A
#
# COMPACT_ATOMS: atom_id res chain seq x y z
N MET A 1 -5.74 52.78 32.31
CA MET A 1 -6.44 52.20 31.14
C MET A 1 -6.19 50.70 31.14
N LYS A 2 -7.25 49.87 31.19
CA LYS A 2 -7.10 48.42 31.01
C LYS A 2 -6.75 48.17 29.54
N LYS A 3 -5.68 47.41 29.28
CA LYS A 3 -5.36 46.95 27.92
C LYS A 3 -6.52 46.10 27.43
N THR A 4 -7.14 46.52 26.33
CA THR A 4 -8.11 45.69 25.63
C THR A 4 -7.33 44.53 25.01
N GLU A 5 -7.63 43.32 25.45
CA GLU A 5 -7.07 42.12 24.85
C GLU A 5 -7.69 41.92 23.46
N ILE A 6 -6.84 41.72 22.46
CA ILE A 6 -7.24 41.53 21.06
C ILE A 6 -7.11 40.05 20.76
N PHE A 7 -8.23 39.40 20.46
CA PHE A 7 -8.36 37.98 20.15
C PHE A 7 -8.60 37.78 18.65
N ASP A 8 -7.71 38.33 17.82
CA ASP A 8 -7.79 38.21 16.37
C ASP A 8 -6.90 37.04 15.91
N PHE A 9 -7.55 35.91 15.61
CA PHE A 9 -6.91 34.66 15.17
C PHE A 9 -7.13 34.38 13.67
N ASP A 10 -7.66 35.34 12.90
CA ASP A 10 -7.93 35.15 11.47
C ASP A 10 -6.68 35.39 10.58
N ASP A 11 -5.56 35.82 11.18
CA ASP A 11 -4.25 35.92 10.53
C ASP A 11 -3.77 34.54 10.04
N GLU A 12 -3.24 34.48 8.81
CA GLU A 12 -2.70 33.27 8.17
C GLU A 12 -1.69 32.51 9.06
N LYS A 13 -0.96 33.21 9.95
CA LYS A 13 -0.02 32.56 10.89
C LYS A 13 -0.71 31.67 11.94
N PHE A 14 -2.00 31.89 12.19
CA PHE A 14 -2.81 31.11 13.13
C PHE A 14 -3.68 30.07 12.42
N LYS A 15 -3.83 30.16 11.10
CA LYS A 15 -4.49 29.11 10.33
C LYS A 15 -3.63 27.86 10.40
N ALA A 16 -4.27 26.73 10.73
CA ALA A 16 -3.61 25.45 10.63
C ALA A 16 -3.06 25.32 9.20
N PRO A 17 -1.79 24.90 9.02
CA PRO A 17 -1.30 24.61 7.70
C PRO A 17 -2.27 23.63 7.02
N PRO A 18 -2.48 23.73 5.69
CA PRO A 18 -3.30 22.77 4.98
C PRO A 18 -2.87 21.39 5.42
N ALA A 19 -3.80 20.54 5.86
CA ALA A 19 -3.47 19.19 6.30
C ALA A 19 -2.61 18.57 5.20
N ASN A 20 -1.31 18.38 5.46
CA ASN A 20 -0.31 17.90 4.52
C ASN A 20 -0.68 16.46 4.17
N THR A 21 -1.65 16.33 3.28
CA THR A 21 -2.16 15.06 2.83
C THR A 21 -1.15 14.57 1.84
N LEU A 22 -0.34 13.61 2.29
CA LEU A 22 0.63 12.93 1.45
C LEU A 22 -0.02 12.58 0.10
N PRO A 23 0.64 12.89 -1.03
CA PRO A 23 0.15 12.47 -2.32
C PRO A 23 -0.05 10.96 -2.33
N TRP A 24 -1.03 10.49 -3.08
CA TRP A 24 -1.43 9.09 -3.03
C TRP A 24 -1.51 8.45 -4.40
N CYS A 25 -1.31 7.13 -4.39
CA CYS A 25 -1.45 6.25 -5.54
C CYS A 25 -2.40 5.10 -5.20
N GLN A 26 -2.88 4.41 -6.22
CA GLN A 26 -3.89 3.36 -6.10
C GLN A 26 -3.69 2.25 -7.12
N MET A 27 -4.25 1.09 -6.84
CA MET A 27 -4.37 0.02 -7.81
C MET A 27 -5.60 0.26 -8.70
N ILE A 28 -5.43 0.20 -10.01
CA ILE A 28 -6.51 0.23 -11.00
C ILE A 28 -6.78 -1.20 -11.46
N ASN A 29 -8.03 -1.64 -11.30
CA ASN A 29 -8.46 -2.94 -11.80
C ASN A 29 -8.68 -2.92 -13.32
N PRO A 30 -8.54 -4.06 -14.01
CA PRO A 30 -8.82 -4.18 -15.43
C PRO A 30 -10.27 -3.79 -15.75
N GLN A 31 -10.44 -2.96 -16.78
CA GLN A 31 -11.74 -2.63 -17.37
C GLN A 31 -11.78 -3.12 -18.82
N PHE A 32 -12.94 -3.56 -19.29
CA PHE A 32 -13.12 -3.98 -20.68
C PHE A 32 -13.64 -2.82 -21.52
N SER A 33 -13.09 -2.71 -22.72
CA SER A 33 -13.56 -1.87 -23.80
C SER A 33 -13.76 -2.72 -25.07
N LEU A 34 -14.33 -2.12 -26.10
CA LEU A 34 -14.48 -2.77 -27.41
C LEU A 34 -13.12 -3.22 -27.98
N ASP A 35 -12.04 -2.51 -27.64
CA ASP A 35 -10.68 -2.77 -28.10
C ASP A 35 -9.87 -3.69 -27.17
N GLY A 36 -10.52 -4.30 -26.17
CA GLY A 36 -9.91 -5.22 -25.22
C GLY A 36 -9.76 -4.65 -23.81
N ILE A 37 -8.82 -5.23 -23.04
CA ILE A 37 -8.55 -4.85 -21.66
C ILE A 37 -7.83 -3.51 -21.63
N LYS A 38 -8.43 -2.49 -21.01
CA LYS A 38 -7.79 -1.20 -20.74
C LYS A 38 -6.60 -1.39 -19.78
N PRO A 39 -5.59 -0.50 -19.81
CA PRO A 39 -4.44 -0.61 -18.92
C PRO A 39 -4.84 -0.68 -17.44
N TYR A 40 -4.12 -1.49 -16.69
CA TYR A 40 -4.33 -1.78 -15.27
C TYR A 40 -2.98 -1.83 -14.55
N GLY A 41 -3.00 -1.79 -13.22
CA GLY A 41 -1.79 -1.76 -12.41
C GLY A 41 -1.77 -0.63 -11.40
N LEU A 42 -0.57 -0.32 -10.91
CA LEU A 42 -0.37 0.76 -9.97
C LEU A 42 -0.42 2.10 -10.70
N ALA A 43 -1.22 3.03 -10.19
CA ALA A 43 -1.48 4.30 -10.82
C ALA A 43 -1.38 5.50 -9.87
N ILE A 44 -0.97 6.62 -10.42
CA ILE A 44 -0.97 7.93 -9.76
C ILE A 44 -1.68 8.95 -10.67
N LYS A 45 -2.67 9.65 -10.12
CA LYS A 45 -3.38 10.72 -10.86
C LYS A 45 -2.42 11.86 -11.17
N LEU A 46 -2.62 12.56 -12.29
CA LEU A 46 -1.73 13.63 -12.72
C LEU A 46 -1.53 14.73 -11.65
N ASN A 47 -2.59 15.13 -10.94
CA ASN A 47 -2.49 16.11 -9.86
C ASN A 47 -1.67 15.60 -8.66
N GLN A 48 -1.77 14.31 -8.32
CA GLN A 48 -0.98 13.68 -7.26
C GLN A 48 0.49 13.52 -7.70
N ALA A 49 0.72 13.18 -8.96
CA ALA A 49 2.05 13.10 -9.57
C ALA A 49 2.74 14.47 -9.52
N GLN A 50 2.05 15.54 -9.91
CA GLN A 50 2.57 16.91 -9.83
C GLN A 50 2.88 17.30 -8.37
N ALA A 51 1.98 17.00 -7.43
CA ALA A 51 2.19 17.30 -6.02
C ALA A 51 3.40 16.56 -5.41
N ALA A 52 3.70 15.35 -5.89
CA ALA A 52 4.87 14.59 -5.46
C ALA A 52 6.17 14.97 -6.18
N GLY A 53 6.09 15.76 -7.27
CA GLY A 53 7.21 15.98 -8.18
C GLY A 53 7.59 14.74 -9.00
N PHE A 54 6.60 13.90 -9.32
CA PHE A 54 6.80 12.64 -10.05
C PHE A 54 7.24 12.86 -11.49
N LYS A 55 8.36 12.23 -11.85
CA LYS A 55 8.96 12.19 -13.19
C LYS A 55 8.90 10.74 -13.68
N PRO A 56 7.89 10.36 -14.48
CA PRO A 56 7.75 9.01 -15.00
C PRO A 56 8.95 8.66 -15.89
N ASP A 57 9.43 7.42 -15.79
CA ASP A 57 10.32 6.81 -16.78
C ASP A 57 9.50 6.04 -17.84
N GLU A 58 10.19 5.31 -18.71
CA GLU A 58 9.57 4.53 -19.80
C GLU A 58 8.62 3.41 -19.33
N ASN A 59 8.68 3.03 -18.06
CA ASN A 59 7.82 2.00 -17.48
C ASN A 59 6.44 2.52 -17.05
N TRP A 60 6.21 3.83 -17.18
CA TRP A 60 4.94 4.47 -16.85
C TRP A 60 4.25 4.99 -18.11
N GLN A 61 3.00 4.60 -18.28
CA GLN A 61 2.15 5.05 -19.38
C GLN A 61 1.22 6.15 -18.89
N GLN A 62 1.13 7.26 -19.61
CA GLN A 62 0.12 8.28 -19.37
C GLN A 62 -1.16 7.90 -20.11
N ILE A 63 -2.27 7.76 -19.39
CA ILE A 63 -3.58 7.41 -19.97
C ILE A 63 -4.69 8.26 -19.40
N GLU A 64 -5.80 8.33 -20.13
CA GLU A 64 -7.08 8.79 -19.61
C GLU A 64 -7.86 7.60 -19.06
N HIS A 65 -8.41 7.74 -17.85
CA HIS A 65 -9.15 6.68 -17.18
C HIS A 65 -10.47 7.18 -16.62
N GLU A 66 -11.53 6.44 -16.89
CA GLU A 66 -12.87 6.66 -16.35
C GLU A 66 -13.09 5.76 -15.12
N PHE A 67 -13.30 6.38 -13.97
CA PHE A 67 -13.60 5.70 -12.72
C PHE A 67 -15.05 5.22 -12.69
N SER A 68 -15.36 4.28 -11.79
CA SER A 68 -16.71 3.72 -11.64
C SER A 68 -17.81 4.74 -11.29
N ASN A 69 -17.43 5.94 -10.85
CA ASN A 69 -18.33 7.06 -10.59
C ASN A 69 -18.52 7.99 -11.80
N GLY A 70 -18.02 7.61 -12.98
CA GLY A 70 -18.07 8.40 -14.22
C GLY A 70 -17.01 9.51 -14.31
N ASN A 71 -16.20 9.72 -13.26
CA ASN A 71 -15.16 10.74 -13.32
C ASN A 71 -14.02 10.28 -14.23
N VAL A 72 -13.64 11.14 -15.17
CA VAL A 72 -12.49 10.93 -16.03
C VAL A 72 -11.28 11.67 -15.46
N ALA A 73 -10.12 11.02 -15.42
CA ALA A 73 -8.88 11.68 -15.05
C ALA A 73 -7.67 11.12 -15.81
N THR A 74 -6.69 11.98 -16.06
CA THR A 74 -5.37 11.57 -16.54
C THR A 74 -4.56 10.97 -15.40
N LEU A 75 -3.92 9.84 -15.67
CA LEU A 75 -3.07 9.14 -14.72
C LEU A 75 -1.82 8.57 -15.39
N PHE A 76 -0.77 8.37 -14.60
CA PHE A 76 0.34 7.50 -14.95
C PHE A 76 0.05 6.11 -14.38
N ILE A 77 0.26 5.06 -15.17
CA ILE A 77 0.01 3.66 -14.79
C ILE A 77 1.17 2.76 -15.18
N SER A 78 1.45 1.75 -14.35
CA SER A 78 2.41 0.70 -14.64
C SER A 78 1.91 -0.65 -14.10
N SER A 79 2.06 -1.70 -14.92
CA SER A 79 1.82 -3.09 -14.51
C SER A 79 3.06 -3.75 -13.90
N ARG A 80 4.22 -3.10 -13.97
CA ARG A 80 5.51 -3.59 -13.44
C ARG A 80 6.31 -2.48 -12.76
N PRO A 81 5.73 -1.72 -11.81
CA PRO A 81 6.47 -0.64 -11.17
C PRO A 81 7.63 -1.19 -10.35
N ARG A 82 8.63 -0.35 -10.11
CA ARG A 82 9.69 -0.60 -9.12
C ARG A 82 9.45 0.36 -7.98
N LEU A 83 9.41 -0.14 -6.75
CA LEU A 83 9.09 0.67 -5.57
C LEU A 83 9.81 0.20 -4.33
N VAL A 84 10.06 1.10 -3.39
CA VAL A 84 10.47 0.77 -2.02
C VAL A 84 9.29 1.00 -1.08
N ILE A 85 9.16 0.16 -0.06
CA ILE A 85 8.15 0.29 0.99
C ILE A 85 8.84 0.79 2.25
N VAL A 86 8.64 2.05 2.59
CA VAL A 86 9.27 2.71 3.74
C VAL A 86 8.60 2.30 5.04
N ARG A 87 7.25 2.36 5.07
CA ARG A 87 6.44 1.97 6.23
C ARG A 87 5.23 1.18 5.79
N ARG A 88 4.84 0.21 6.63
CA ARG A 88 3.62 -0.59 6.44
C ARG A 88 2.71 -0.40 7.65
N GLY A 89 1.55 0.20 7.41
CA GLY A 89 0.51 0.32 8.41
C GLY A 89 -0.11 -1.04 8.79
N PRO A 90 -0.87 -1.10 9.88
CA PRO A 90 -1.58 -2.31 10.27
C PRO A 90 -2.67 -2.67 9.24
N ILE A 91 -3.06 -3.94 9.22
CA ILE A 91 -4.26 -4.37 8.50
C ILE A 91 -5.45 -3.77 9.23
N CYS A 92 -6.23 -2.98 8.52
CA CYS A 92 -7.41 -2.29 9.04
C CYS A 92 -8.67 -2.87 8.41
N ILE A 93 -9.80 -2.67 9.08
CA ILE A 93 -11.13 -2.99 8.56
C ILE A 93 -11.95 -1.73 8.39
N LYS A 94 -12.72 -1.70 7.31
CA LYS A 94 -13.75 -0.68 7.10
C LYS A 94 -15.07 -1.32 6.69
N ASP A 95 -16.16 -0.63 6.98
CA ASP A 95 -17.48 -0.97 6.48
C ASP A 95 -17.51 -0.84 4.94
N ARG A 96 -18.13 -1.81 4.25
CA ARG A 96 -18.25 -1.79 2.78
C ARG A 96 -19.27 -0.79 2.28
N GLU A 97 -20.36 -0.59 3.03
CA GLU A 97 -21.48 0.26 2.66
C GLU A 97 -21.20 1.71 3.03
N THR A 98 -20.82 1.97 4.29
CA THR A 98 -20.58 3.34 4.76
C THR A 98 -19.18 3.84 4.44
N GLY A 99 -18.21 2.93 4.27
CA GLY A 99 -16.80 3.26 4.09
C GLY A 99 -16.07 3.62 5.39
N ASP A 100 -16.75 3.59 6.54
CA ASP A 100 -16.19 3.97 7.83
C ASP A 100 -15.06 3.05 8.24
N ASN A 101 -13.95 3.64 8.68
CA ASN A 101 -12.82 2.90 9.20
C ASN A 101 -13.08 2.49 10.65
N LEU A 102 -13.17 1.19 10.91
CA LEU A 102 -13.38 0.67 12.27
C LEU A 102 -12.07 0.60 13.06
N GLY A 103 -10.92 0.51 12.37
CA GLY A 103 -9.62 0.39 13.03
C GLY A 103 -8.88 -0.88 12.64
N ARG A 104 -7.94 -1.31 13.49
CA ARG A 104 -7.08 -2.46 13.22
C ARG A 104 -7.92 -3.74 13.24
N LEU A 105 -7.67 -4.64 12.30
CA LEU A 105 -8.36 -5.93 12.21
C LEU A 105 -8.26 -6.72 13.52
N MET A 106 -7.10 -6.68 14.18
CA MET A 106 -6.87 -7.40 15.44
C MET A 106 -7.76 -6.92 16.57
N ASP A 107 -7.96 -5.60 16.68
CA ASP A 107 -8.77 -4.99 17.73
C ASP A 107 -10.28 -5.32 17.55
N HIS A 108 -10.68 -5.64 16.31
CA HIS A 108 -12.06 -5.90 15.93
C HIS A 108 -12.27 -7.30 15.33
N TYR A 109 -11.40 -8.26 15.63
CA TYR A 109 -11.38 -9.56 14.95
C TYR A 109 -12.69 -10.35 15.16
N GLY A 110 -13.28 -10.28 16.35
CA GLY A 110 -14.57 -10.92 16.64
C GLY A 110 -15.71 -10.36 15.79
N VAL A 111 -15.77 -9.02 15.66
CA VAL A 111 -16.77 -8.31 14.84
C VAL A 111 -16.56 -8.63 13.36
N PHE A 112 -15.31 -8.61 12.89
CA PHE A 112 -14.96 -9.02 11.54
C PHE A 112 -15.38 -10.46 11.24
N LYS A 113 -15.11 -11.39 12.15
CA LYS A 113 -15.45 -12.82 11.98
C LYS A 113 -16.97 -13.03 11.95
N ALA A 114 -17.73 -12.33 12.79
CA ALA A 114 -19.18 -12.43 12.84
C ALA A 114 -19.88 -11.89 11.58
N ALA A 115 -19.31 -10.88 10.91
CA ALA A 115 -19.91 -10.25 9.74
C ALA A 115 -18.87 -9.98 8.62
N ARG A 116 -18.10 -11.02 8.21
CA ARG A 116 -17.02 -10.92 7.21
C ARG A 116 -17.45 -10.19 5.92
N LEU A 117 -18.69 -10.40 5.48
CA LEU A 117 -19.23 -9.81 4.25
C LEU A 117 -19.48 -8.30 4.34
N LYS A 118 -19.76 -7.79 5.54
CA LYS A 118 -19.99 -6.37 5.81
C LYS A 118 -18.70 -5.55 5.72
N PHE A 119 -17.55 -6.19 5.98
CA PHE A 119 -16.28 -5.50 6.10
C PHE A 119 -15.34 -5.74 4.92
N LYS A 120 -14.45 -4.77 4.70
CA LYS A 120 -13.33 -4.86 3.76
C LYS A 120 -12.04 -4.59 4.51
N THR A 121 -11.06 -5.48 4.34
CA THR A 121 -9.71 -5.27 4.85
C THR A 121 -8.94 -4.33 3.91
N PHE A 122 -8.09 -3.49 4.50
CA PHE A 122 -7.17 -2.66 3.76
C PHE A 122 -5.87 -2.45 4.54
N THR A 123 -4.78 -2.23 3.81
CA THR A 123 -3.47 -1.89 4.35
C THR A 123 -2.98 -0.62 3.67
N ARG A 124 -2.35 0.26 4.45
CA ARG A 124 -1.69 1.48 3.94
C ARG A 124 -0.20 1.27 3.92
N TYR A 125 0.45 1.71 2.86
CA TYR A 125 1.89 1.69 2.68
C TYR A 125 2.37 3.11 2.40
N LEU A 126 3.57 3.42 2.91
CA LEU A 126 4.33 4.60 2.54
C LEU A 126 5.43 4.17 1.59
N ILE A 127 5.44 4.67 0.36
CA ILE A 127 6.29 4.15 -0.72
C ILE A 127 7.03 5.25 -1.48
N PHE A 128 8.10 4.86 -2.18
CA PHE A 128 8.65 5.62 -3.30
C PHE A 128 8.69 4.77 -4.56
N PHE A 129 8.37 5.36 -5.72
CA PHE A 129 8.69 4.80 -7.03
C PHE A 129 10.17 5.00 -7.35
N VAL A 130 10.77 3.97 -7.94
CA VAL A 130 12.21 3.89 -8.20
C VAL A 130 12.42 3.69 -9.70
N GLY A 131 13.36 4.42 -10.31
CA GLY A 131 13.79 4.21 -11.68
C GLY A 131 14.70 2.99 -11.83
N TYR A 132 15.01 2.61 -13.07
CA TYR A 132 16.01 1.56 -13.34
C TYR A 132 17.43 1.94 -12.87
N ASP A 133 17.73 3.23 -12.77
CA ASP A 133 18.97 3.80 -12.23
C ASP A 133 19.03 3.79 -10.69
N LYS A 134 17.99 3.25 -10.02
CA LYS A 134 17.81 3.23 -8.57
C LYS A 134 17.63 4.62 -7.94
N LYS A 135 17.25 5.61 -8.73
CA LYS A 135 16.86 6.94 -8.26
C LYS A 135 15.36 7.00 -7.98
N PHE A 136 14.96 7.78 -6.98
CA PHE A 136 13.52 8.02 -6.78
C PHE A 136 12.96 8.88 -7.89
N LEU A 137 11.79 8.49 -8.37
CA LEU A 137 11.08 9.22 -9.43
C LEU A 137 10.32 10.44 -8.88
N HIS A 138 10.32 10.66 -7.56
CA HIS A 138 9.66 11.77 -6.88
C HIS A 138 10.34 12.07 -5.53
N SER A 139 10.13 13.27 -4.96
CA SER A 139 10.85 13.74 -3.76
C SER A 139 10.10 13.58 -2.44
N ILE A 140 8.79 13.34 -2.48
CA ILE A 140 7.92 13.18 -1.31
C ILE A 140 7.33 11.76 -1.33
N PRO A 141 7.22 11.04 -0.20
CA PRO A 141 6.67 9.69 -0.22
C PRO A 141 5.19 9.68 -0.62
N LEU A 142 4.76 8.58 -1.24
CA LEU A 142 3.38 8.36 -1.64
C LEU A 142 2.67 7.45 -0.65
N ARG A 143 1.41 7.75 -0.37
CA ARG A 143 0.51 6.83 0.34
C ARG A 143 -0.17 5.89 -0.66
N LEU A 144 0.04 4.59 -0.48
CA LEU A 144 -0.66 3.53 -1.22
C LEU A 144 -1.67 2.85 -0.30
N THR A 145 -2.95 2.82 -0.65
CA THR A 145 -3.95 2.02 0.07
C THR A 145 -4.40 0.85 -0.79
N LEU A 146 -4.18 -0.37 -0.31
CA LEU A 146 -4.61 -1.59 -0.98
C LEU A 146 -5.68 -2.29 -0.16
N SER A 147 -6.68 -2.86 -0.83
CA SER A 147 -7.83 -3.47 -0.17
C SER A 147 -8.35 -4.68 -0.95
N GLY A 148 -9.00 -5.61 -0.23
CA GLY A 148 -9.53 -6.83 -0.84
C GLY A 148 -8.43 -7.70 -1.48
N ALA A 149 -8.78 -8.42 -2.55
CA ALA A 149 -7.88 -9.40 -3.18
C ALA A 149 -6.56 -8.79 -3.67
N ALA A 150 -6.58 -7.62 -4.30
CA ALA A 150 -5.36 -6.93 -4.75
C ALA A 150 -4.41 -6.59 -3.58
N GLY A 151 -4.96 -6.22 -2.42
CA GLY A 151 -4.17 -5.97 -1.22
C GLY A 151 -3.59 -7.23 -0.61
N VAL A 152 -4.37 -8.32 -0.60
CA VAL A 152 -3.90 -9.63 -0.12
C VAL A 152 -2.76 -10.15 -0.99
N SER A 153 -2.93 -10.18 -2.32
CA SER A 153 -1.88 -10.64 -3.23
C SER A 153 -0.61 -9.80 -3.14
N PHE A 154 -0.74 -8.48 -3.00
CA PHE A 154 0.41 -7.59 -2.83
C PHE A 154 1.14 -7.84 -1.52
N ALA A 155 0.41 -8.01 -0.42
CA ALA A 155 0.99 -8.33 0.87
C ALA A 155 1.75 -9.67 0.81
N ILE A 156 1.14 -10.72 0.26
CA ILE A 156 1.78 -12.04 0.02
C ILE A 156 3.09 -11.89 -0.73
N ALA A 157 3.04 -11.21 -1.88
CA ALA A 157 4.18 -11.05 -2.75
C ALA A 157 5.33 -10.30 -2.06
N TYR A 158 5.00 -9.30 -1.23
CA TYR A 158 6.00 -8.54 -0.50
C TYR A 158 6.58 -9.30 0.70
N ARG A 159 5.72 -9.85 1.56
CA ARG A 159 6.09 -10.66 2.72
C ARG A 159 4.92 -11.53 3.17
N HIS A 160 5.10 -12.83 3.15
CA HIS A 160 4.16 -13.78 3.69
C HIS A 160 4.70 -14.36 5.01
N SER A 161 3.88 -14.28 6.06
CA SER A 161 4.21 -14.81 7.38
C SER A 161 3.20 -15.87 7.80
N LYS A 162 3.68 -16.90 8.51
CA LYS A 162 2.87 -17.95 9.11
C LYS A 162 3.34 -18.16 10.54
N MET A 163 2.42 -18.15 11.52
CA MET A 163 2.77 -18.33 12.95
C MET A 163 3.84 -17.34 13.45
N GLY A 164 3.83 -16.10 12.94
CA GLY A 164 4.80 -15.06 13.33
C GLY A 164 6.15 -15.11 12.60
N GLU A 165 6.37 -16.13 11.77
CA GLU A 165 7.62 -16.28 11.01
C GLU A 165 7.41 -15.96 9.53
N ALA A 166 8.33 -15.19 8.94
CA ALA A 166 8.29 -14.90 7.51
C ALA A 166 8.74 -16.13 6.71
N THR A 167 7.82 -16.71 5.92
CA THR A 167 8.04 -17.97 5.21
C THR A 167 8.34 -17.77 3.72
N SER A 168 7.81 -16.71 3.12
CA SER A 168 8.05 -16.38 1.70
C SER A 168 7.80 -14.89 1.40
N GLY A 169 7.97 -14.51 0.13
CA GLY A 169 7.81 -13.14 -0.34
C GLY A 169 9.14 -12.42 -0.55
N PHE A 170 9.07 -11.27 -1.21
CA PHE A 170 10.23 -10.49 -1.65
C PHE A 170 11.24 -10.24 -0.53
N THR A 171 10.79 -9.84 0.66
CA THR A 171 11.71 -9.55 1.77
C THR A 171 12.53 -10.76 2.21
N VAL A 172 11.95 -11.98 2.16
CA VAL A 172 12.65 -13.23 2.51
C VAL A 172 13.66 -13.60 1.42
N ASP A 173 13.27 -13.49 0.15
CA ASP A 173 14.15 -13.74 -0.99
C ASP A 173 15.31 -12.72 -1.02
N LEU A 174 15.06 -11.46 -0.66
CA LEU A 174 16.06 -10.40 -0.57
C LEU A 174 17.09 -10.68 0.54
N GLU A 175 16.65 -11.10 1.73
CA GLU A 175 17.55 -11.46 2.84
C GLU A 175 18.47 -12.62 2.47
N LYS A 176 17.92 -13.68 1.85
CA LYS A 176 18.69 -14.84 1.38
C LYS A 176 19.70 -14.43 0.32
N ALA A 177 19.26 -13.71 -0.72
CA ALA A 177 20.13 -13.23 -1.79
C ALA A 177 21.25 -12.32 -1.26
N TYR A 178 20.96 -11.46 -0.28
CA TYR A 178 21.95 -10.60 0.35
C TYR A 178 22.95 -11.38 1.21
N ALA A 179 22.48 -12.38 1.95
CA ALA A 179 23.35 -13.25 2.75
C ALA A 179 24.32 -14.05 1.86
N GLU A 180 23.82 -14.65 0.78
CA GLU A 180 24.63 -15.36 -0.22
C GLU A 180 25.63 -14.42 -0.90
N TYR A 181 25.20 -13.22 -1.32
CA TYR A 181 26.08 -12.21 -1.91
C TYR A 181 27.23 -11.81 -0.98
N ARG A 182 26.99 -11.78 0.33
CA ARG A 182 27.99 -11.45 1.36
C ARG A 182 28.77 -12.66 1.86
N ASN A 183 28.47 -13.87 1.36
CA ASN A 183 29.01 -15.13 1.85
C ASN A 183 28.88 -15.26 3.39
N GLN A 184 27.70 -14.95 3.93
CA GLN A 184 27.39 -14.98 5.36
C GLN A 184 26.12 -15.81 5.63
N PRO A 185 25.90 -16.30 6.86
CA PRO A 185 24.64 -16.95 7.24
C PRO A 185 23.43 -16.02 7.02
N CYS A 186 22.31 -16.60 6.58
CA CYS A 186 21.07 -15.86 6.46
C CYS A 186 20.53 -15.52 7.86
N VAL A 187 20.38 -14.23 8.13
CA VAL A 187 19.80 -13.70 9.37
C VAL A 187 18.69 -12.73 9.02
N THR A 188 17.61 -12.78 9.78
CA THR A 188 16.48 -11.85 9.65
C THR A 188 16.97 -10.41 9.78
N LYS A 189 16.55 -9.56 8.84
CA LYS A 189 16.91 -8.15 8.83
C LYS A 189 15.79 -7.29 9.40
N GLY A 190 16.17 -6.11 9.91
CA GLY A 190 15.22 -5.15 10.45
C GLY A 190 14.42 -4.41 9.37
N PRO A 191 13.31 -3.78 9.75
CA PRO A 191 12.46 -3.01 8.84
C PRO A 191 13.17 -1.98 7.96
N LEU A 192 14.18 -1.28 8.49
CA LEU A 192 14.94 -0.30 7.72
C LEU A 192 15.73 -0.94 6.56
N PHE A 193 16.22 -2.17 6.73
CA PHE A 193 16.84 -2.90 5.63
C PHE A 193 15.80 -3.25 4.55
N HIS A 194 14.60 -3.69 4.94
CA HIS A 194 13.52 -3.95 3.98
C HIS A 194 13.08 -2.69 3.23
N ALA A 195 13.11 -1.52 3.89
CA ALA A 195 12.85 -0.24 3.26
C ALA A 195 13.86 0.14 2.16
N HIS A 196 15.07 -0.45 2.16
CA HIS A 196 16.05 -0.31 1.09
C HIS A 196 15.85 -1.32 -0.05
N GLY A 197 14.97 -2.30 0.12
CA GLY A 197 14.64 -3.30 -0.87
C GLY A 197 13.73 -2.74 -1.96
N ILE A 198 14.22 -2.74 -3.20
CA ILE A 198 13.44 -2.34 -4.39
C ILE A 198 12.55 -3.52 -4.78
N PHE A 199 11.28 -3.45 -4.38
CA PHE A 199 10.25 -4.39 -4.74
C PHE A 199 9.73 -4.12 -6.16
N CYS A 200 9.82 -5.11 -7.03
CA CYS A 200 9.36 -5.05 -8.42
C CYS A 200 8.16 -6.01 -8.62
N PRO A 201 6.95 -5.66 -8.16
CA PRO A 201 5.77 -6.50 -8.33
C PRO A 201 5.38 -6.64 -9.81
N ILE A 202 4.83 -7.81 -10.15
CA ILE A 202 4.26 -8.10 -11.47
C ILE A 202 2.75 -8.18 -11.31
N PHE A 203 2.03 -7.31 -12.02
CA PHE A 203 0.57 -7.27 -12.00
C PHE A 203 -0.03 -7.90 -13.25
N GLU A 204 -1.03 -8.76 -13.03
CA GLU A 204 -1.79 -9.40 -14.11
C GLU A 204 -3.29 -9.24 -13.88
N ALA A 205 -4.05 -9.20 -14.99
CA ALA A 205 -5.50 -9.22 -14.96
C ALA A 205 -5.97 -10.65 -14.69
N VAL A 206 -6.54 -10.89 -13.51
CA VAL A 206 -7.03 -12.21 -13.11
C VAL A 206 -8.53 -12.19 -12.86
N LYS A 207 -9.25 -13.17 -13.41
CA LYS A 207 -10.66 -13.41 -13.09
C LYS A 207 -10.76 -14.07 -11.71
N LYS A 208 -11.54 -13.48 -10.80
CA LYS A 208 -11.92 -14.10 -9.55
C LYS A 208 -13.43 -14.28 -9.51
N VAL A 209 -13.87 -15.44 -9.03
CA VAL A 209 -15.28 -15.71 -8.75
C VAL A 209 -15.58 -15.16 -7.36
N ILE A 210 -16.58 -14.30 -7.28
CA ILE A 210 -17.08 -13.63 -6.09
C ILE A 210 -18.59 -13.92 -6.01
N GLY A 211 -18.97 -14.93 -5.23
CA GLY A 211 -20.33 -15.45 -5.21
C GLY A 211 -20.75 -15.92 -6.61
N SER A 212 -21.85 -15.36 -7.13
CA SER A 212 -22.33 -15.59 -8.50
C SER A 212 -21.66 -14.71 -9.57
N ASN A 213 -20.85 -13.72 -9.18
CA ASN A 213 -20.24 -12.76 -10.10
C ASN A 213 -18.78 -13.13 -10.40
N THR A 214 -18.36 -12.93 -11.66
CA THR A 214 -16.94 -12.98 -12.02
C THR A 214 -16.43 -11.56 -12.17
N VAL A 215 -15.41 -11.20 -11.39
CA VAL A 215 -14.79 -9.87 -11.47
C VAL A 215 -13.34 -9.99 -11.90
N TRP A 216 -12.86 -8.98 -12.61
CA TRP A 216 -11.46 -8.85 -12.96
C TRP A 216 -10.74 -8.01 -11.92
N ILE A 217 -9.60 -8.52 -11.47
CA ILE A 217 -8.80 -7.89 -10.43
C ILE A 217 -7.38 -7.74 -10.96
N CYS A 218 -6.76 -6.62 -10.63
CA CYS A 218 -5.33 -6.45 -10.79
C CYS A 218 -4.64 -7.19 -9.65
N GLU A 219 -4.18 -8.42 -9.90
CA GLU A 219 -3.56 -9.29 -8.92
C GLU A 219 -2.03 -9.21 -9.01
N THR A 220 -1.36 -9.21 -7.86
CA THR A 220 0.11 -9.38 -7.81
C THR A 220 0.42 -10.86 -7.96
N THR A 221 0.77 -11.31 -9.16
CA THR A 221 1.02 -12.73 -9.44
C THR A 221 2.47 -13.14 -9.18
N GLY A 222 3.36 -12.16 -9.03
CA GLY A 222 4.75 -12.39 -8.66
C GLY A 222 5.53 -11.09 -8.47
N TYR A 223 6.85 -11.23 -8.45
CA TYR A 223 7.80 -10.14 -8.41
C TYR A 223 9.12 -10.58 -9.04
N GLU A 224 9.95 -9.63 -9.47
CA GLU A 224 11.31 -9.92 -9.91
C GLU A 224 12.14 -10.46 -8.72
N ARG A 225 12.71 -11.66 -8.87
CA ARG A 225 13.37 -12.36 -7.75
C ARG A 225 14.83 -11.95 -7.58
N PRO A 226 15.23 -11.44 -6.40
CA PRO A 226 16.63 -11.30 -6.04
C PRO A 226 17.33 -12.67 -5.96
N SER A 227 18.61 -12.67 -6.31
CA SER A 227 19.55 -13.78 -6.19
C SER A 227 20.93 -13.21 -5.88
N PHE A 228 21.87 -14.03 -5.43
CA PHE A 228 23.23 -13.55 -5.15
C PHE A 228 23.89 -12.83 -6.34
N LYS A 229 23.49 -13.16 -7.58
CA LYS A 229 24.06 -12.57 -8.82
C LYS A 229 23.53 -11.18 -9.12
N ASN A 230 22.33 -10.83 -8.66
CA ASN A 230 21.63 -9.61 -9.06
C ASN A 230 21.05 -8.81 -7.88
N VAL A 231 21.35 -9.18 -6.62
CA VAL A 231 20.78 -8.53 -5.43
C VAL A 231 21.03 -7.02 -5.39
N THR A 232 22.17 -6.56 -5.94
CA THR A 232 22.54 -5.14 -6.02
C THR A 232 21.63 -4.30 -6.93
N ASN A 233 20.84 -4.95 -7.79
CA ASN A 233 19.81 -4.31 -8.62
C ASN A 233 18.51 -4.07 -7.84
N TYR A 234 18.35 -4.72 -6.69
CA TYR A 234 17.16 -4.66 -5.84
C TYR A 234 17.44 -3.99 -4.48
N LEU A 235 18.55 -3.28 -4.35
CA LEU A 235 18.93 -2.56 -3.15
C LEU A 235 19.30 -1.12 -3.46
N ILE A 236 18.74 -0.20 -2.69
CA ILE A 236 19.23 1.17 -2.58
C ILE A 236 20.59 1.13 -1.85
N PRO A 237 21.68 1.66 -2.44
CA PRO A 237 22.98 1.69 -1.77
C PRO A 237 22.93 2.52 -0.49
N SER A 238 23.48 2.01 0.62
CA SER A 238 23.40 2.65 1.94
C SER A 238 24.17 3.98 2.07
N ASN A 239 24.94 4.36 1.05
CA ASN A 239 25.70 5.61 0.98
C ASN A 239 25.17 6.56 -0.11
N SER A 240 23.96 6.31 -0.62
CA SER A 240 23.31 7.13 -1.64
C SER A 240 22.39 8.19 -1.03
N ASP A 241 22.12 9.26 -1.78
CA ASP A 241 21.13 10.28 -1.41
C ASP A 241 19.74 9.67 -1.15
N GLU A 242 19.39 8.62 -1.91
CA GLU A 242 18.15 7.87 -1.74
C GLU A 242 18.09 7.18 -0.37
N SER A 243 19.20 6.63 0.11
CA SER A 243 19.28 6.00 1.43
C SER A 243 19.13 7.04 2.55
N PHE A 244 19.80 8.18 2.45
CA PHE A 244 19.64 9.27 3.42
C PHE A 244 18.20 9.79 3.48
N LEU A 245 17.53 9.93 2.33
CA LEU A 245 16.12 10.30 2.28
C LEU A 245 15.23 9.20 2.88
N LEU A 246 15.49 7.93 2.57
CA LEU A 246 14.75 6.80 3.16
C LEU A 246 14.85 6.78 4.67
N GLU A 247 16.05 6.90 5.23
CA GLU A 247 16.26 6.89 6.69
C GLU A 247 15.51 8.04 7.37
N LYS A 248 15.57 9.24 6.78
CA LYS A 248 14.82 10.41 7.27
C LYS A 248 13.31 10.15 7.27
N ILE A 249 12.76 9.72 6.14
CA ILE A 249 11.31 9.49 6.00
C ILE A 249 10.88 8.30 6.87
N PHE A 250 11.72 7.27 6.98
CA PHE A 250 11.47 6.15 7.86
C PHE A 250 11.27 6.66 9.28
N GLU A 251 12.21 7.42 9.85
CA GLU A 251 12.08 7.97 11.21
C GLU A 251 10.91 8.97 11.36
N GLU A 252 10.75 9.89 10.41
CA GLU A 252 9.67 10.90 10.42
C GLU A 252 8.27 10.24 10.48
N TYR A 253 8.11 9.08 9.85
CA TYR A 253 6.85 8.35 9.78
C TYR A 253 6.85 7.07 10.64
N LYS A 254 7.60 7.02 11.74
CA LYS A 254 7.59 5.84 12.64
C LYS A 254 6.22 5.46 13.19
N ASP A 255 5.34 6.46 13.37
CA ASP A 255 3.98 6.29 13.87
C ASP A 255 2.95 6.18 12.72
N PHE A 256 3.40 5.91 11.49
CA PHE A 256 2.54 5.82 10.32
C PHE A 256 1.37 4.85 10.52
N CYS A 257 0.15 5.39 10.46
CA CYS A 257 -1.11 4.65 10.66
C CYS A 257 -1.20 3.93 12.02
N GLN A 258 -0.38 4.30 13.01
CA GLN A 258 -0.46 3.75 14.36
C GLN A 258 -1.58 4.41 15.17
N GLU A 259 -1.82 5.71 14.96
CA GLU A 259 -2.95 6.45 15.51
C GLU A 259 -4.22 6.19 14.70
N ILE A 260 -4.92 5.10 14.99
CA ILE A 260 -6.32 4.98 14.58
C ILE A 260 -7.15 5.24 15.83
N PRO A 261 -7.91 6.34 15.89
CA PRO A 261 -8.79 6.62 17.02
C PRO A 261 -9.68 5.42 17.28
N LYS A 262 -9.82 5.02 18.55
CA LYS A 262 -10.88 4.10 18.97
C LYS A 262 -12.20 4.73 18.53
N ALA A 263 -12.82 4.21 17.47
CA ALA A 263 -14.21 4.54 17.20
C ALA A 263 -14.99 4.14 18.45
N GLU A 264 -15.70 5.08 19.06
CA GLU A 264 -16.63 4.78 20.14
C GLU A 264 -17.58 3.68 19.64
N LEU A 265 -17.78 2.65 20.47
CA LEU A 265 -18.58 1.47 20.15
C LEU A 265 -19.98 1.90 19.71
N VAL A 266 -20.20 1.98 18.39
CA VAL A 266 -21.54 2.12 17.84
C VAL A 266 -22.21 0.76 18.03
N ASN A 267 -23.19 0.70 18.93
CA ASN A 267 -24.05 -0.46 19.12
C ASN A 267 -24.78 -0.74 17.80
N PHE A 268 -24.35 -1.77 17.08
CA PHE A 268 -25.05 -2.23 15.89
C PHE A 268 -26.15 -3.20 16.30
N ASP A 269 -27.40 -2.72 16.21
CA ASP A 269 -28.58 -3.59 16.26
C ASP A 269 -28.57 -4.52 15.03
N ASN A 270 -28.55 -5.83 15.31
CA ASN A 270 -28.61 -6.89 14.32
C ASN A 270 -29.95 -6.87 13.59
N LYS A 271 -29.99 -6.46 12.32
CA LYS A 271 -31.05 -6.87 11.39
C LYS A 271 -30.51 -7.24 10.01
N GLN A 272 -30.95 -8.44 9.62
CA GLN A 272 -31.04 -9.05 8.30
C GLN A 272 -29.75 -9.62 7.68
N GLY A 273 -29.68 -10.95 7.74
CA GLY A 273 -28.74 -11.77 7.03
C GLY A 273 -29.06 -11.82 5.53
N ILE A 274 -28.02 -11.64 4.74
CA ILE A 274 -27.97 -12.07 3.34
C ILE A 274 -26.76 -12.99 3.25
N SER A 275 -27.03 -14.27 3.04
CA SER A 275 -26.03 -15.30 2.77
C SER A 275 -25.47 -15.07 1.37
N ASN A 276 -24.18 -14.77 1.28
CA ASN A 276 -23.40 -14.87 0.05
C ASN A 276 -22.07 -15.54 0.42
N ASP A 277 -21.85 -16.77 -0.05
CA ASP A 277 -20.63 -17.53 0.22
C ASP A 277 -19.43 -16.89 -0.50
N TYR A 278 -18.54 -16.28 0.29
CA TYR A 278 -17.20 -15.92 -0.13
C TYR A 278 -16.23 -16.91 0.50
N ASN A 279 -15.65 -17.78 -0.32
CA ASN A 279 -14.59 -18.67 0.12
C ASN A 279 -13.26 -17.91 0.15
N TYR A 280 -13.00 -17.18 1.25
CA TYR A 280 -11.65 -16.74 1.57
C TYR A 280 -10.91 -17.98 2.09
N HIS A 281 -9.91 -18.47 1.34
CA HIS A 281 -9.03 -19.51 1.86
C HIS A 281 -8.50 -19.07 3.23
N ASP A 282 -8.88 -19.79 4.28
CA ASP A 282 -8.52 -19.55 5.69
C ASP A 282 -7.03 -19.81 5.99
N GLU A 283 -6.15 -19.68 4.99
CA GLU A 283 -4.71 -19.90 5.12
C GLU A 283 -3.93 -18.64 5.52
N TYR A 284 -4.57 -17.47 5.49
CA TYR A 284 -3.93 -16.22 5.90
C TYR A 284 -4.08 -15.99 7.40
N ASP A 285 -2.99 -16.19 8.13
CA ASP A 285 -2.88 -15.81 9.52
C ASP A 285 -2.70 -14.28 9.64
N TYR A 286 -3.82 -13.58 9.50
CA TYR A 286 -3.89 -12.12 9.63
C TYR A 286 -3.45 -11.62 11.01
N GLN A 287 -3.28 -12.51 12.00
CA GLN A 287 -2.98 -12.13 13.37
C GLN A 287 -1.51 -11.77 13.60
N ASN A 288 -0.61 -12.24 12.72
CA ASN A 288 0.81 -12.34 13.04
C ASN A 288 1.74 -11.54 12.11
N GLU A 289 1.23 -10.59 11.30
CA GLU A 289 2.09 -9.71 10.48
C GLU A 289 2.19 -8.30 11.10
N PRO A 290 3.23 -8.02 11.91
CA PRO A 290 3.32 -6.78 12.68
C PRO A 290 3.45 -5.56 11.74
N PRO A 291 2.83 -4.42 12.11
CA PRO A 291 3.16 -3.14 11.47
C PRO A 291 4.61 -2.80 11.77
N TYR A 292 5.26 -2.08 10.85
CA TYR A 292 6.61 -1.59 11.05
C TYR A 292 6.88 -0.34 10.23
#